data_AF-K0AXR7-F1
#
_entry.id   AF-K0AXR7-F1
#
_cell.length_a   1.000
_cell.length_b   1.000
_cell.length_c   1.000
_cell.angle_alpha   90.00
_cell.angle_beta   90.00
_cell.angle_gamma   90.00
#
_symmetry.space_group_name_H-M   'P 1'
#
loop_
_entity.id
_entity.type
_entity.pdbx_description
1 polymer ?
#
loop_
_entity_poly.entity_id
_entity_poly.type
_entity_poly.pdbx_seq_one_letter_code
_entity_poly.pdbx_strand_id
1 'polypeptide(L)'
;MSKFNFRLQKILDHRETVENVNKGKYGTAKRMLEQELEKLENIEEMKNFLNKEKENIVEKTTTIESLKIYNSCLTDIAEKIKVQNKKIEEAEHVVEKTRYELIESTKEKK
;
A
#
# COMPACT_ATOMS: atom_id res chain seq x y z
N MET A 1 39.01 -34.44 3.90
CA MET A 1 38.64 -33.00 3.96
C MET A 1 37.50 -32.58 3.02
N SER A 2 37.02 -33.39 2.05
CA SER A 2 35.97 -32.93 1.11
C SER A 2 34.53 -32.89 1.67
N LYS A 3 34.21 -33.66 2.71
CA LYS A 3 32.85 -33.70 3.31
C LYS A 3 32.45 -32.40 4.02
N PHE A 4 33.42 -31.62 4.52
CA PHE A 4 33.15 -30.37 5.24
C PHE A 4 32.76 -29.23 4.28
N ASN A 5 33.43 -29.14 3.13
CA ASN A 5 33.13 -28.16 2.09
C ASN A 5 31.71 -28.32 1.52
N PHE A 6 31.26 -29.57 1.32
CA PHE A 6 29.91 -29.84 0.81
C PHE A 6 28.79 -29.46 1.80
N ARG A 7 29.03 -29.62 3.12
CA ARG A 7 28.06 -29.20 4.14
C ARG A 7 27.99 -27.68 4.25
N LEU A 8 29.13 -26.99 4.17
CA LEU A 8 29.17 -25.54 4.20
C LEU A 8 28.50 -24.92 2.96
N GLN A 9 28.77 -25.47 1.77
CA GLN A 9 28.13 -25.01 0.53
C GLN A 9 26.60 -25.12 0.60
N LYS A 10 26.06 -26.25 1.08
CA LYS A 10 24.61 -26.42 1.27
C LYS A 10 23.99 -25.39 2.21
N ILE A 11 24.71 -24.99 3.27
CA ILE A 11 24.24 -23.97 4.21
C ILE A 11 24.23 -22.60 3.52
N LEU A 12 25.25 -22.29 2.73
CA LEU A 12 25.34 -21.04 1.97
C LEU A 12 24.23 -20.95 0.91
N ASP A 13 24.02 -22.01 0.13
CA ASP A 13 22.96 -22.08 -0.89
C ASP A 13 21.57 -21.91 -0.27
N HIS A 14 21.36 -22.50 0.92
CA HIS A 14 20.12 -22.33 1.67
C HIS A 14 19.91 -20.88 2.12
N ARG A 15 20.94 -20.25 2.69
CA ARG A 15 20.87 -18.85 3.14
C ARG A 15 20.61 -17.89 1.97
N GLU A 16 21.24 -18.11 0.82
CA GLU A 16 21.00 -17.33 -0.39
C GLU A 16 19.55 -17.49 -0.89
N THR A 17 19.03 -18.72 -0.84
CA THR A 17 17.63 -18.99 -1.20
C THR A 17 16.66 -18.24 -0.28
N VAL A 18 16.89 -18.27 1.03
CA VAL A 18 16.04 -17.56 2.01
C VAL A 18 16.09 -16.04 1.79
N GLU A 19 17.27 -15.47 1.56
CA GLU A 19 17.43 -14.04 1.25
C GLU A 19 16.65 -13.65 -0.01
N ASN A 20 16.76 -14.43 -1.08
CA ASN A 20 16.07 -14.17 -2.35
C ASN A 20 14.54 -14.25 -2.20
N VAL A 21 14.03 -15.22 -1.43
CA VAL A 21 12.60 -15.31 -1.11
C VAL A 21 12.14 -14.06 -0.34
N ASN A 22 12.90 -13.63 0.67
CA ASN A 22 12.53 -12.47 1.47
C ASN A 22 12.60 -11.15 0.68
N LYS A 23 13.55 -11.02 -0.26
CA LYS A 23 13.57 -9.90 -1.23
C LYS A 23 12.31 -9.88 -2.09
N GLY A 24 11.89 -11.03 -2.59
CA GLY A 24 10.66 -11.16 -3.39
C GLY A 24 9.41 -10.77 -2.61
N LYS A 25 9.30 -11.21 -1.35
CA LYS A 25 8.21 -10.82 -0.46
C LYS A 25 8.18 -9.32 -0.20
N TYR A 26 9.32 -8.73 0.16
CA TYR A 26 9.44 -7.30 0.40
C TYR A 26 9.07 -6.47 -0.83
N GLY A 27 9.57 -6.85 -2.01
CA GLY A 27 9.23 -6.17 -3.26
C GLY A 27 7.73 -6.25 -3.60
N THR A 28 7.10 -7.40 -3.30
CA THR A 28 5.65 -7.58 -3.48
C THR A 28 4.86 -6.70 -2.51
N ALA A 29 5.24 -6.68 -1.23
CA ALA A 29 4.61 -5.83 -0.22
C ALA A 29 4.71 -4.34 -0.59
N LYS A 30 5.87 -3.90 -1.07
CA LYS A 30 6.08 -2.51 -1.52
C LYS A 30 5.16 -2.15 -2.70
N ARG A 31 5.04 -3.04 -3.69
CA ARG A 31 4.12 -2.83 -4.82
C ARG A 31 2.67 -2.75 -4.37
N MET A 32 2.26 -3.58 -3.41
CA MET A 32 0.90 -3.50 -2.85
C MET A 32 0.66 -2.16 -2.16
N LEU A 33 1.61 -1.69 -1.35
CA LEU A 33 1.51 -0.36 -0.73
C LEU A 33 1.39 0.76 -1.78
N GLU A 34 2.22 0.73 -2.83
CA GLU A 34 2.17 1.69 -3.93
C GLU A 34 0.78 1.68 -4.61
N GLN A 35 0.19 0.50 -4.83
CA GLN A 35 -1.16 0.38 -5.40
C GLN A 35 -2.25 0.94 -4.48
N GLU A 36 -2.14 0.75 -3.16
CA GLU A 36 -3.11 1.31 -2.21
C GLU A 36 -2.99 2.83 -2.08
N LEU A 37 -1.78 3.38 -2.21
CA LEU A 37 -1.54 4.83 -2.28
C LEU A 37 -2.11 5.44 -3.56
N GLU A 38 -1.89 4.81 -4.72
CA GLU A 38 -2.48 5.24 -5.99
C GLU A 38 -4.02 5.24 -5.95
N LYS A 39 -4.63 4.24 -5.31
CA LYS A 39 -6.09 4.22 -5.10
C LYS A 39 -6.56 5.39 -4.25
N LEU A 40 -5.82 5.76 -3.20
CA LEU A 40 -6.16 6.91 -2.37
C LEU A 40 -6.11 8.21 -3.18
N GLU A 41 -5.04 8.41 -3.95
CA GLU A 41 -4.87 9.57 -4.83
C GLU A 41 -6.07 9.73 -5.79
N ASN A 42 -6.48 8.65 -6.45
CA ASN A 42 -7.66 8.65 -7.32
C ASN A 42 -8.96 9.04 -6.58
N ILE A 43 -9.14 8.59 -5.33
CA ILE A 43 -10.31 8.95 -4.52
C ILE A 43 -10.27 10.43 -4.13
N GLU A 44 -9.09 10.96 -3.81
CA GLU A 44 -8.90 12.38 -3.48
C GLU A 44 -9.12 13.29 -4.70
N GLU A 45 -8.66 12.88 -5.88
CA GLU A 45 -8.97 13.58 -7.13
C GLU A 45 -10.47 13.66 -7.38
N MET A 46 -11.19 12.55 -7.18
CA MET A 46 -12.65 12.52 -7.31
C MET A 46 -13.34 13.43 -6.28
N LYS A 47 -12.85 13.47 -5.04
CA LYS A 47 -13.33 14.40 -4.01
C LYS A 47 -13.15 15.86 -4.46
N ASN A 48 -11.97 16.18 -4.98
CA ASN A 48 -11.64 17.53 -5.44
C ASN A 48 -12.49 17.94 -6.63
N PHE A 49 -12.74 17.03 -7.57
CA PHE A 49 -13.66 17.23 -8.68
C PHE A 49 -15.07 17.54 -8.20
N LEU A 50 -15.63 16.74 -7.29
CA LEU A 50 -16.98 16.97 -6.76
C LEU A 50 -17.11 18.28 -5.98
N ASN A 51 -16.07 18.69 -5.24
CA ASN A 51 -16.07 19.98 -4.55
C ASN A 51 -16.12 21.15 -5.54
N LYS A 52 -15.29 21.12 -6.60
CA LYS A 52 -15.31 22.14 -7.66
C LYS A 52 -16.66 22.20 -8.36
N GLU A 53 -17.24 21.05 -8.69
CA GLU A 53 -18.57 20.99 -9.31
C GLU A 53 -19.67 21.56 -8.39
N LYS A 54 -19.61 21.23 -7.09
CA LYS A 54 -20.53 21.78 -6.10
C LYS A 54 -20.42 23.31 -6.01
N GLU A 55 -19.21 23.85 -5.96
CA GLU A 55 -18.96 25.31 -5.95
C GLU A 55 -19.53 25.99 -7.21
N ASN A 56 -19.23 25.46 -8.39
CA ASN A 56 -19.74 25.95 -9.66
C ASN A 56 -21.28 25.99 -9.73
N ILE A 57 -21.94 25.01 -9.11
CA ILE A 57 -23.40 24.90 -9.12
C ILE A 57 -24.04 25.85 -8.10
N VAL A 58 -23.42 26.03 -6.92
CA VAL A 58 -23.84 27.00 -5.89
C VAL A 58 -23.90 28.40 -6.47
N GLU A 59 -22.92 28.77 -7.29
CA GLU A 59 -22.85 30.08 -7.96
C GLU A 59 -23.95 30.30 -9.02
N LYS A 60 -24.57 29.24 -9.54
CA LYS A 60 -25.50 29.28 -10.69
C LYS A 60 -26.99 29.18 -10.33
N THR A 61 -27.36 29.35 -9.06
CA THR A 61 -28.73 29.20 -8.53
C THR A 61 -29.13 27.71 -8.40
N THR A 62 -28.84 27.12 -7.24
CA THR A 62 -29.04 25.67 -7.00
C THR A 62 -30.38 25.34 -6.34
N THR A 63 -30.91 24.14 -6.62
CA THR A 63 -32.00 23.54 -5.83
C THR A 63 -31.45 22.85 -4.57
N ILE A 64 -32.22 22.86 -3.47
CA ILE A 64 -31.84 22.16 -2.23
C ILE A 64 -31.53 20.67 -2.49
N GLU A 65 -32.22 20.07 -3.45
CA GLU A 65 -32.05 18.66 -3.83
C GLU A 65 -30.65 18.38 -4.43
N SER A 66 -30.17 19.20 -5.36
CA SER A 66 -28.82 19.04 -5.92
C SER A 66 -27.75 19.14 -4.84
N LEU A 67 -27.89 20.08 -3.89
CA LEU A 67 -26.95 20.21 -2.76
C LEU A 67 -26.93 18.96 -1.87
N LYS A 68 -28.09 18.33 -1.64
CA LYS A 68 -28.18 17.08 -0.88
C LYS A 68 -27.44 15.94 -1.58
N ILE A 69 -27.58 15.82 -2.91
CA ILE A 69 -26.89 14.78 -3.69
C ILE A 69 -25.37 14.93 -3.55
N TYR A 70 -24.82 16.14 -3.77
CA TYR A 70 -23.38 16.37 -3.61
C TYR A 70 -22.88 16.08 -2.20
N ASN A 71 -23.62 16.52 -1.18
CA ASN A 71 -23.25 16.24 0.20
C ASN A 71 -23.26 14.73 0.51
N SER A 72 -24.23 13.98 -0.04
CA SER A 72 -24.25 12.51 0.09
C SER A 72 -23.01 11.89 -0.57
N CYS A 73 -22.72 12.27 -1.83
CA CYS A 73 -21.55 11.76 -2.54
C CYS A 73 -20.24 12.09 -1.82
N LEU A 74 -20.10 13.30 -1.28
CA LEU A 74 -18.92 13.71 -0.51
C LEU A 74 -18.79 12.91 0.80
N THR A 75 -19.90 12.56 1.42
CA THR A 75 -19.92 11.70 2.62
C THR A 75 -19.47 10.28 2.27
N ASP A 76 -19.97 9.71 1.17
CA ASP A 76 -19.56 8.39 0.70
C ASP A 76 -18.06 8.35 0.34
N ILE A 77 -17.55 9.41 -0.29
CA ILE A 77 -16.12 9.56 -0.57
C ILE A 77 -15.31 9.64 0.72
N ALA A 78 -15.78 10.37 1.73
CA ALA A 78 -15.08 10.45 3.01
C ALA A 78 -14.97 9.07 3.68
N GLU A 79 -16.01 8.25 3.63
CA GLU A 79 -15.92 6.87 4.15
C GLU A 79 -15.00 6.00 3.29
N LYS A 80 -15.00 6.16 1.95
CA LYS A 80 -14.03 5.47 1.08
C LYS A 80 -12.58 5.82 1.42
N ILE A 81 -12.28 7.10 1.65
CA ILE A 81 -10.93 7.55 2.07
C ILE A 81 -10.54 6.87 3.39
N LYS A 82 -11.44 6.85 4.37
CA LYS A 82 -11.19 6.21 5.66
C LYS A 82 -10.92 4.70 5.54
N VAL A 83 -11.69 4.00 4.72
CA VAL A 83 -11.45 2.58 4.43
C VAL A 83 -10.13 2.38 3.71
N GLN A 84 -9.80 3.26 2.76
CA GLN A 84 -8.56 3.18 1.99
C GLN A 84 -7.32 3.42 2.87
N ASN A 85 -7.38 4.39 3.79
CA ASN A 85 -6.30 4.64 4.76
C ASN A 85 -6.03 3.43 5.64
N LYS A 86 -7.06 2.69 6.08
CA LYS A 86 -6.85 1.43 6.82
C LYS A 86 -6.09 0.39 6.01
N LYS A 87 -6.39 0.27 4.71
CA LYS A 87 -5.67 -0.65 3.82
C LYS A 87 -4.21 -0.23 3.63
N ILE A 88 -3.95 1.08 3.56
CA ILE A 88 -2.60 1.62 3.51
C ILE A 88 -1.85 1.26 4.80
N GLU A 89 -2.44 1.50 5.98
CA GLU A 89 -1.85 1.12 7.27
C GLU A 89 -1.53 -0.39 7.33
N GLU A 90 -2.46 -1.24 6.88
CA GLU A 90 -2.24 -2.69 6.79
C GLU A 90 -1.07 -3.03 5.83
N ALA A 91 -1.00 -2.39 4.67
CA ALA A 91 0.07 -2.59 3.70
C ALA A 91 1.43 -2.12 4.24
N GLU A 92 1.49 -0.98 4.94
CA GLU A 92 2.68 -0.47 5.61
C GLU A 92 3.19 -1.45 6.67
N HIS A 93 2.29 -2.02 7.47
CA HIS A 93 2.65 -3.07 8.44
C HIS A 93 3.27 -4.30 7.76
N VAL A 94 2.75 -4.73 6.61
CA VAL A 94 3.30 -5.85 5.84
C VAL A 94 4.68 -5.51 5.26
N VAL A 95 4.85 -4.28 4.75
CA VAL A 95 6.15 -3.79 4.27
C VAL A 95 7.19 -3.82 5.39
N GLU A 96 6.85 -3.30 6.58
CA GLU A 96 7.77 -3.28 7.71
C GLU A 96 8.12 -4.69 8.20
N LYS A 97 7.13 -5.59 8.27
CA LYS A 97 7.37 -6.99 8.62
C LYS A 97 8.33 -7.66 7.64
N THR A 98 8.07 -7.54 6.34
CA THR A 98 8.90 -8.16 5.31
C THR A 98 10.29 -7.52 5.20
N ARG A 99 10.40 -6.21 5.52
CA ARG A 99 11.68 -5.51 5.68
C ARG A 99 12.52 -6.09 6.80
N TYR A 100 11.90 -6.32 7.96
CA TYR A 100 12.56 -6.95 9.11
C TYR A 100 13.04 -8.38 8.79
N GLU A 101 12.18 -9.22 8.20
CA GLU A 101 12.53 -10.58 7.76
C GLU A 101 13.72 -10.59 6.78
N LEU A 102 13.75 -9.63 5.85
CA LEU A 102 14.87 -9.48 4.93
C LEU A 102 16.16 -9.09 5.67
N ILE A 103 16.11 -8.09 6.56
CA ILE A 103 17.28 -7.67 7.35
C ILE A 103 17.84 -8.85 8.16
N GLU A 104 16.99 -9.61 8.84
CA GLU A 104 17.45 -10.78 9.62
C GLU A 104 18.11 -11.84 8.73
N SER A 105 17.52 -12.16 7.56
CA SER A 105 18.14 -13.10 6.62
C SER A 105 19.50 -12.62 6.08
N THR A 106 19.72 -11.31 5.97
CA THR A 106 21.02 -10.77 5.57
C THR A 106 22.06 -10.80 6.68
N LYS A 107 21.65 -10.76 7.95
CA LYS A 107 22.56 -10.91 9.10
C LYS A 107 23.05 -12.35 9.21
N GLU A 108 22.18 -13.34 8.99
CA GLU A 108 22.55 -14.76 9.01
C GLU A 108 23.55 -15.16 7.90
N LYS A 109 23.69 -14.32 6.87
CA LYS A 109 24.69 -14.50 5.80
C LYS A 109 26.11 -14.08 6.21
N LYS A 110 26.24 -13.10 7.11
CA LYS A 110 27.54 -12.66 7.65
C LYS A 110 28.10 -13.71 8.63
#